data_AF-K5BG67-F1
#
_entry.id   AF-K5BG67-F1
#
_cell.length_a   1.000
_cell.length_b   1.000
_cell.length_c   1.000
_cell.angle_alpha   90.00
_cell.angle_beta   90.00
_cell.angle_gamma   90.00
#
_symmetry.space_group_name_H-M   'P 1'
#
loop_
_entity.id
_entity.type
_entity.pdbx_description
1 polymer ?
#
loop_
_entity_poly.entity_id
_entity_poly.type
_entity_poly.pdbx_seq_one_letter_code
_entity_poly.pdbx_strand_id
1 'polypeptide(L)' 'MDPHLFPIDDEGYSCLGERVVAPEEEDRVRQGVLACPESALILTED' A
#
# COMPACT_ATOMS: atom_id res chain seq x y z
N MET A 1 -6.55 -5.70 -4.52
CA MET A 1 -5.31 -5.04 -4.07
C MET A 1 -4.23 -5.32 -5.11
N ASP A 2 -3.46 -4.32 -5.53
CA ASP A 2 -2.41 -4.49 -6.55
C ASP A 2 -1.16 -5.11 -5.89
N PRO A 3 -0.76 -6.36 -6.24
CA PRO A 3 0.37 -7.05 -5.60
C PRO A 3 1.72 -6.37 -5.87
N HIS A 4 1.80 -5.53 -6.90
CA HIS A 4 3.02 -4.78 -7.19
C HIS A 4 3.19 -3.60 -6.23
N LEU A 5 2.08 -2.96 -5.84
CA LEU A 5 2.08 -1.82 -4.92
C LEU A 5 2.07 -2.27 -3.45
N PHE A 6 1.45 -3.42 -3.17
CA PHE A 6 1.30 -4.01 -1.84
C PHE A 6 1.78 -5.46 -1.88
N PRO A 7 3.10 -5.70 -1.93
CA PRO A 7 3.65 -7.04 -1.93
C PRO A 7 3.27 -7.74 -0.63
N ILE A 8 2.89 -9.02 -0.76
CA ILE A 8 2.46 -9.87 0.34
C ILE A 8 3.51 -10.96 0.54
N ASP A 9 3.82 -11.29 1.79
CA ASP A 9 4.69 -12.41 2.15
C ASP A 9 3.96 -13.77 2.07
N ASP A 10 4.69 -14.86 2.35
CA ASP A 10 4.13 -16.21 2.32
C ASP A 10 3.05 -16.45 3.39
N GLU A 11 2.98 -15.58 4.41
CA GLU A 11 1.99 -15.64 5.50
C GLU A 11 0.72 -14.83 5.19
N GLY A 12 0.69 -14.07 4.10
CA GLY A 12 -0.47 -13.29 3.67
C GLY A 12 -0.46 -11.84 4.16
N TYR A 13 0.64 -11.36 4.73
CA TYR A 13 0.78 -9.99 5.22
C TYR A 13 1.54 -9.09 4.26
N SER A 14 1.17 -7.81 4.23
CA SER A 14 1.93 -6.80 3.47
C SER A 14 3.33 -6.66 4.07
N CYS A 15 4.35 -6.91 3.26
CA CYS A 15 5.77 -6.78 3.63
C CYS A 15 6.40 -5.47 3.13
N LEU A 16 5.56 -4.51 2.72
CA LEU A 16 5.96 -3.19 2.24
C LEU A 16 6.67 -2.37 3.34
N GLY A 17 7.83 -1.81 3.01
CA GLY A 17 8.50 -0.77 3.80
C GLY A 17 8.15 0.65 3.37
N GLU A 18 8.64 1.65 4.10
CA GLU A 18 8.46 3.06 3.74
C GLU A 18 9.01 3.35 2.33
N ARG A 19 8.19 4.01 1.50
CA ARG A 19 8.58 4.43 0.16
C ARG A 19 7.84 5.69 -0.27
N VAL A 20 8.46 6.42 -1.20
CA VAL A 20 7.79 7.51 -1.92
C VAL A 20 6.86 6.92 -2.98
N VAL A 21 5.65 7.46 -3.05
CA VAL A 21 4.64 7.10 -4.05
C VAL A 21 4.78 8.05 -5.24
N ALA A 22 4.90 7.50 -6.45
CA ALA A 22 4.94 8.32 -7.65
C ALA A 22 3.53 8.91 -7.94
N PRO A 23 3.43 10.12 -8.52
CA PRO A 23 2.13 10.74 -8.82
C PRO A 23 1.19 9.86 -9.64
N GLU A 24 1.74 9.05 -10.55
CA GLU A 24 0.96 8.14 -11.41
C GLU A 24 0.39 6.92 -10.65
N GLU A 25 0.93 6.62 -9.48
CA GLU A 25 0.52 5.51 -8.63
C GLU A 25 -0.46 5.93 -7.52
N GLU A 26 -0.59 7.24 -7.27
CA GLU A 26 -1.26 7.81 -6.10
C GLU A 26 -2.69 7.29 -5.93
N ASP A 27 -3.50 7.30 -6.99
CA ASP A 27 -4.89 6.83 -6.94
C ASP A 27 -4.97 5.34 -6.57
N ARG A 28 -4.08 4.51 -7.13
CA ARG A 28 -4.06 3.08 -6.83
C ARG A 28 -3.58 2.81 -5.41
N VAL A 29 -2.59 3.56 -4.95
CA VAL A 29 -2.09 3.45 -3.57
C VAL A 29 -3.17 3.88 -2.58
N ARG A 30 -3.83 5.01 -2.82
CA ARG A 30 -4.95 5.49 -1.99
C ARG A 30 -6.07 4.44 -1.88
N GLN A 31 -6.45 3.83 -2.99
CA GLN A 31 -7.45 2.75 -2.98
C GLN A 31 -6.97 1.51 -2.20
N GLY A 32 -5.70 1.14 -2.33
CA GLY A 32 -5.13 0.00 -1.61
C GLY A 32 -5.05 0.23 -0.09
N VAL A 33 -4.67 1.43 0.34
CA VAL A 33 -4.65 1.83 1.76
C VAL A 33 -6.06 1.77 2.35
N LEU A 34 -7.05 2.34 1.67
CA LEU A 34 -8.45 2.31 2.11
C LEU A 34 -9.04 0.89 2.15
N ALA A 35 -8.52 -0.02 1.33
CA ALA A 35 -8.95 -1.42 1.29
C ALA A 35 -8.30 -2.29 2.37
N CYS A 36 -7.34 -1.77 3.15
CA CYS A 36 -6.67 -2.52 4.21
C CYS A 36 -7.56 -2.61 5.45
N PRO A 37 -8.14 -3.78 5.78
CA PRO A 37 -9.07 -3.92 6.90
C PRO A 37 -8.38 -3.71 8.25
N GLU A 38 -7.09 -4.05 8.33
CA GLU A 38 -6.25 -3.95 9.51
C GLU A 38 -5.83 -2.50 9.82
N SER A 39 -6.08 -1.54 8.91
CA SER A 39 -5.62 -0.14 9.03
C SER A 39 -4.10 -0.03 9.28
N ALA A 40 -3.32 -1.00 8.80
CA ALA A 40 -1.87 -1.09 9.00
C ALA A 40 -1.08 -0.25 7.98
N LEU A 41 -1.73 0.21 6.91
CA LEU A 41 -1.13 1.02 5.86
C LEU A 41 -1.49 2.49 6.08
N ILE A 42 -0.51 3.37 5.94
CA ILE A 42 -0.67 4.82 6.13
C ILE A 42 -0.13 5.51 4.87
N LEU A 43 -0.88 6.46 4.34
CA LEU A 43 -0.43 7.36 3.28
C LEU A 43 -0.37 8.77 3.87
N THR A 44 0.81 9.37 3.86
CA THR A 44 1.04 10.76 4.31
C THR A 44 1.43 11.62 3.12
N GLU A 45 0.98 12.87 3.14
CA GLU A 45 1.44 13.93 2.22
C GLU A 45 2.50 14.75 2.95
N ASP A 46 3.62 15.04 2.29
CA ASP A 46 4.66 16.00 2.74
C ASP A 46 4.46 17.35 2.05
#